data_AF-A0A4P9ZU01-F1
#
_entry.id   AF-A0A4P9ZU01-F1
#
_cell.length_a   1.000
_cell.length_b   1.000
_cell.length_c   1.000
_cell.angle_alpha   90.00
_cell.angle_beta   90.00
_cell.angle_gamma   90.00
#
_symmetry.space_group_name_H-M   'P 1'
#
loop_
_entity.id
_entity.type
_entity.pdbx_description
1 polymer ?
#
loop_
_entity_poly.entity_id
_entity_poly.type
_entity_poly.pdbx_seq_one_letter_code
_entity_poly.pdbx_strand_id
1 'polypeptide(L)'
;RKLVTIVDPHIKNDASYSVSQQGASYGYFIKKPDGTTDFQGWCWPGNSQWVDYHNPQAAAWWADLFRFDHYKGSTPDLFIWNDMNEPSVFNGPEITLEKDAIHHGHVEHREVHNVFGLMFHNATNEGVRYRQVPQDQPSLTQLPINHYQRRPFVLSRAYFAGTQRVSAVWTGDNKASWDHLAASIPMILSNTLAGLHFIGADVGGFFGNPDAELLTRWYQAGTFQPFFRAHAHIDTRRREPWLMGEPYLSHIRAAIRTRYYLLPYIYTLFHGAYIRNSPVMRPMFYEFPLDPAILAMDDQAMLGSAILYKPIVEAGQTTTTVYLPPEASWFNYFTHEPIHTEGGKGPQVTVAAPLHTIPAFIRGGNIIPQRMRHRRSSTLMRYDPLTLLVALDRSSEARGEVYLDDEETYAFTFGHQVHQTYQYS
;
A
#
# COMPACT_ATOMS: atom_id res chain seq x y z
N ARG A 1 13.66 -12.49 -3.99
CA ARG A 1 12.72 -11.50 -4.59
C ARG A 1 11.40 -12.21 -4.82
N LYS A 2 10.31 -11.47 -5.02
CA LYS A 2 8.95 -12.01 -5.14
C LYS A 2 8.33 -11.56 -6.47
N LEU A 3 7.30 -12.26 -6.93
CA LEU A 3 6.51 -11.93 -8.11
C LEU A 3 5.07 -11.60 -7.68
N VAL A 4 4.41 -10.68 -8.37
CA VAL A 4 2.98 -10.41 -8.21
C VAL A 4 2.30 -10.62 -9.55
N THR A 5 1.23 -11.41 -9.61
CA THR A 5 0.42 -11.62 -10.82
C THR A 5 -0.97 -11.02 -10.63
N ILE A 6 -1.48 -10.39 -11.69
CA ILE A 6 -2.83 -9.83 -11.71
C ILE A 6 -3.86 -10.96 -11.84
N VAL A 7 -4.93 -10.88 -11.06
CA VAL A 7 -6.10 -11.78 -11.11
C VAL A 7 -7.35 -10.93 -10.83
N ASP A 8 -8.22 -10.81 -11.82
CA ASP A 8 -9.41 -9.96 -11.80
C ASP A 8 -10.69 -10.80 -11.60
N PRO A 9 -11.81 -10.20 -11.16
CA PRO A 9 -13.02 -10.95 -10.82
C PRO A 9 -13.89 -11.35 -12.02
N HIS A 10 -13.52 -10.92 -13.24
CA HIS A 10 -14.24 -11.24 -14.47
C HIS A 10 -13.64 -12.48 -15.14
N ILE A 11 -14.45 -13.51 -15.30
CA ILE A 11 -14.07 -14.80 -15.87
C ILE A 11 -14.50 -14.81 -17.34
N LYS A 12 -13.56 -15.09 -18.25
CA LYS A 12 -13.88 -15.26 -19.68
C LYS A 12 -14.99 -16.30 -19.83
N ASN A 13 -16.08 -15.95 -20.50
CA ASN A 13 -17.17 -16.88 -20.79
C ASN A 13 -16.75 -17.82 -21.93
N ASP A 14 -16.24 -18.98 -21.57
CA ASP A 14 -15.66 -19.96 -22.50
C ASP A 14 -15.85 -21.37 -21.95
N ALA A 15 -16.63 -22.19 -22.64
CA ALA A 15 -16.95 -23.56 -22.22
C ALA A 15 -15.72 -24.50 -22.18
N SER A 16 -14.62 -24.13 -22.84
CA SER A 16 -13.35 -24.86 -22.78
C SER A 16 -12.47 -24.45 -21.58
N TYR A 17 -12.80 -23.34 -20.93
CA TYR A 17 -12.08 -22.85 -19.75
C TYR A 17 -12.69 -23.43 -18.48
N SER A 18 -11.91 -24.25 -17.76
CA SER A 18 -12.36 -24.99 -16.58
C SER A 18 -12.98 -24.11 -15.49
N VAL A 19 -12.43 -22.92 -15.22
CA VAL A 19 -12.97 -22.00 -14.20
C VAL A 19 -14.33 -21.44 -14.61
N SER A 20 -14.52 -21.13 -15.90
CA SER A 20 -15.82 -20.69 -16.43
C SER A 20 -16.85 -21.81 -16.36
N GLN A 21 -16.48 -23.03 -16.79
CA GLN A 21 -17.36 -24.19 -16.73
C GLN A 21 -17.78 -24.53 -15.29
N GLN A 22 -16.84 -24.55 -14.35
CA GLN A 22 -17.13 -24.81 -12.94
C GLN A 22 -18.06 -23.77 -12.35
N GLY A 23 -17.73 -22.47 -12.49
CA GLY A 23 -18.54 -21.38 -11.96
C GLY A 23 -19.99 -21.41 -12.47
N ALA A 24 -20.19 -21.71 -13.76
CA ALA A 24 -21.52 -21.86 -14.33
C ALA A 24 -22.24 -23.10 -13.78
N SER A 25 -21.57 -24.25 -13.74
CA SER A 25 -22.16 -25.52 -13.26
C SER A 25 -22.56 -25.47 -11.78
N TYR A 26 -21.83 -24.71 -10.96
CA TYR A 26 -22.12 -24.52 -9.54
C TYR A 26 -23.09 -23.36 -9.27
N GLY A 27 -23.43 -22.56 -10.28
CA GLY A 27 -24.26 -21.38 -10.11
C GLY A 27 -23.60 -20.27 -9.29
N TYR A 28 -22.29 -20.10 -9.44
CA TYR A 28 -21.46 -19.15 -8.66
C TYR A 28 -21.29 -17.78 -9.30
N PHE A 29 -21.92 -17.52 -10.45
CA PHE A 29 -21.92 -16.20 -11.08
C PHE A 29 -23.11 -15.35 -10.66
N ILE A 30 -22.90 -14.03 -10.63
CA ILE A 30 -23.96 -13.03 -10.44
C ILE A 30 -25.04 -13.23 -11.51
N LYS A 31 -26.31 -13.00 -11.16
CA LYS A 31 -27.45 -13.22 -12.04
C LYS A 31 -27.99 -11.92 -12.62
N LYS A 32 -28.69 -12.04 -13.74
CA LYS A 32 -29.56 -10.98 -14.31
C LYS A 32 -30.78 -10.73 -13.40
N PRO A 33 -31.59 -9.69 -13.69
CA PRO A 33 -32.79 -9.40 -12.91
C PRO A 33 -33.82 -10.54 -12.82
N ASP A 34 -33.77 -11.51 -13.75
CA ASP A 34 -34.60 -12.73 -13.70
C ASP A 34 -34.19 -13.71 -12.59
N GLY A 35 -33.06 -13.47 -11.90
CA GLY A 35 -32.54 -14.28 -10.80
C GLY A 35 -32.03 -15.67 -11.20
N THR A 36 -32.03 -16.02 -12.49
CA THR A 36 -31.74 -17.39 -12.97
C THR A 36 -30.63 -17.42 -14.02
N THR A 37 -30.60 -16.43 -14.92
CA THR A 37 -29.60 -16.32 -15.99
C THR A 37 -28.33 -15.66 -15.46
N ASP A 38 -27.16 -16.25 -15.75
CA ASP A 38 -25.88 -15.61 -15.41
C ASP A 38 -25.76 -14.24 -16.09
N PHE A 39 -25.28 -13.26 -15.33
CA PHE A 39 -24.87 -11.98 -15.85
C PHE A 39 -23.70 -12.15 -16.83
N GLN A 40 -23.75 -11.41 -17.94
CA GLN A 40 -22.70 -11.38 -18.94
C GLN A 40 -22.43 -9.94 -19.37
N GLY A 41 -21.16 -9.59 -19.50
CA GLY A 41 -20.69 -8.27 -19.87
C GLY A 41 -19.32 -8.35 -20.52
N TRP A 42 -18.76 -7.20 -20.89
CA TRP A 42 -17.47 -7.09 -21.54
C TRP A 42 -16.40 -6.57 -20.59
N CYS A 43 -15.26 -7.24 -20.55
CA CYS A 43 -14.04 -6.74 -19.91
C CYS A 43 -12.81 -7.18 -20.74
N TRP A 44 -11.61 -7.23 -20.15
CA TRP A 44 -10.38 -7.58 -20.86
C TRP A 44 -10.45 -8.87 -21.70
N PRO A 45 -11.08 -9.97 -21.25
CA PRO A 45 -11.16 -11.20 -22.03
C PRO A 45 -12.25 -11.21 -23.13
N GLY A 46 -12.97 -10.10 -23.31
CA GLY A 46 -14.19 -10.03 -24.12
C GLY A 46 -15.42 -10.34 -23.28
N ASN A 47 -16.31 -11.21 -23.79
CA ASN A 47 -17.48 -11.68 -23.06
C ASN A 47 -17.05 -12.41 -21.77
N SER A 48 -17.59 -11.97 -20.64
CA SER A 48 -17.19 -12.38 -19.29
C SER A 48 -18.38 -12.51 -18.36
N GLN A 49 -18.18 -13.29 -17.28
CA GLN A 49 -19.09 -13.47 -16.15
C GLN A 49 -18.37 -13.06 -14.86
N TRP A 50 -19.10 -12.64 -13.83
CA TRP A 50 -18.52 -12.19 -12.56
C TRP A 50 -18.90 -13.15 -11.44
N VAL A 51 -17.89 -13.61 -10.69
CA VAL A 51 -18.11 -14.48 -9.53
C VAL A 51 -18.87 -13.70 -8.46
N ASP A 52 -19.87 -14.33 -7.87
CA ASP A 52 -20.68 -13.73 -6.82
C ASP A 52 -20.09 -14.02 -5.43
N TYR A 53 -19.22 -13.13 -4.95
CA TYR A 53 -18.59 -13.27 -3.64
C TYR A 53 -19.54 -13.05 -2.45
N HIS A 54 -20.80 -12.64 -2.69
CA HIS A 54 -21.84 -12.66 -1.66
C HIS A 54 -22.28 -14.11 -1.34
N ASN A 55 -22.09 -15.04 -2.28
CA ASN A 55 -22.25 -16.46 -2.04
C ASN A 55 -21.01 -17.01 -1.30
N PRO A 56 -21.13 -17.46 -0.03
CA PRO A 56 -19.99 -17.98 0.72
C PRO A 56 -19.36 -19.22 0.09
N GLN A 57 -20.13 -20.02 -0.67
CA GLN A 57 -19.60 -21.17 -1.40
C GLN A 57 -18.77 -20.75 -2.61
N ALA A 58 -19.21 -19.71 -3.34
CA ALA A 58 -18.43 -19.16 -4.44
C ALA A 58 -17.13 -18.51 -3.95
N ALA A 59 -17.17 -17.78 -2.82
CA ALA A 59 -15.97 -17.21 -2.21
C ALA A 59 -14.98 -18.30 -1.75
N ALA A 60 -15.47 -19.41 -1.17
CA ALA A 60 -14.64 -20.54 -0.78
C ALA A 60 -14.04 -21.28 -1.99
N TRP A 61 -14.84 -21.50 -3.04
CA TRP A 61 -14.36 -22.04 -4.31
C TRP A 61 -13.28 -21.17 -4.93
N TRP A 62 -13.47 -19.85 -4.95
CA TRP A 62 -12.46 -18.91 -5.43
C TRP A 62 -11.15 -19.00 -4.66
N ALA A 63 -11.21 -19.07 -3.32
CA ALA A 63 -10.03 -19.24 -2.48
C ALA A 63 -9.28 -20.55 -2.80
N ASP A 64 -10.01 -21.64 -3.07
CA ASP A 64 -9.46 -22.95 -3.40
C ASP A 64 -8.73 -22.98 -4.76
N LEU A 65 -9.05 -22.07 -5.69
CA LEU A 65 -8.31 -21.95 -6.95
C LEU A 65 -6.85 -21.51 -6.78
N PHE A 66 -6.47 -20.90 -5.64
CA PHE A 66 -5.11 -20.41 -5.39
C PHE A 66 -4.13 -21.46 -4.84
N ARG A 67 -4.60 -22.68 -4.58
CA ARG A 67 -3.73 -23.78 -4.15
C ARG A 67 -2.68 -24.07 -5.22
N PHE A 68 -1.48 -24.47 -4.83
CA PHE A 68 -0.37 -24.66 -5.78
C PHE A 68 -0.65 -25.73 -6.84
N ASP A 69 -1.47 -26.72 -6.50
CA ASP A 69 -1.91 -27.77 -7.40
C ASP A 69 -3.07 -27.33 -8.32
N HIS A 70 -3.83 -26.30 -7.98
CA HIS A 70 -4.86 -25.71 -8.84
C HIS A 70 -4.28 -24.59 -9.72
N TYR A 71 -3.61 -23.61 -9.11
CA TYR A 71 -2.89 -22.56 -9.79
C TYR A 71 -1.50 -23.05 -10.22
N LYS A 72 -1.47 -23.88 -11.28
CA LYS A 72 -0.22 -24.40 -11.85
C LYS A 72 0.76 -23.28 -12.20
N GLY A 73 2.01 -23.47 -11.81
CA GLY A 73 3.09 -22.48 -11.99
C GLY A 73 3.20 -21.44 -10.87
N SER A 74 2.22 -21.37 -9.96
CA SER A 74 2.36 -20.56 -8.75
C SER A 74 3.35 -21.18 -7.76
N THR A 75 3.99 -20.32 -6.97
CA THR A 75 4.99 -20.71 -5.96
C THR A 75 4.75 -19.95 -4.67
N PRO A 76 5.37 -20.33 -3.53
CA PRO A 76 5.26 -19.57 -2.30
C PRO A 76 5.70 -18.10 -2.42
N ASP A 77 6.50 -17.76 -3.44
CA ASP A 77 7.03 -16.42 -3.68
C ASP A 77 6.24 -15.60 -4.73
N LEU A 78 5.13 -16.17 -5.23
CA LEU A 78 4.14 -15.49 -6.05
C LEU A 78 3.02 -14.92 -5.16
N PHE A 79 2.65 -13.67 -5.36
CA PHE A 79 1.55 -12.97 -4.68
C PHE A 79 0.58 -12.40 -5.71
N ILE A 80 -0.54 -11.82 -5.26
CA ILE A 80 -1.66 -11.48 -6.14
C ILE A 80 -1.91 -9.97 -6.19
N TRP A 81 -2.36 -9.50 -7.34
CA TRP A 81 -2.94 -8.17 -7.53
C TRP A 81 -4.37 -8.35 -8.05
N ASN A 82 -5.34 -7.92 -7.25
CA ASN A 82 -6.74 -7.79 -7.64
C ASN A 82 -6.97 -6.39 -8.25
N ASP A 83 -7.33 -6.36 -9.52
CA ASP A 83 -7.76 -5.16 -10.21
C ASP A 83 -9.20 -5.32 -10.68
N MET A 84 -9.77 -4.25 -11.25
CA MET A 84 -11.08 -4.28 -11.92
C MET A 84 -12.24 -4.73 -11.03
N ASN A 85 -12.11 -4.53 -9.71
CA ASN A 85 -12.98 -5.12 -8.70
C ASN A 85 -14.00 -4.16 -8.07
N GLU A 86 -14.34 -3.07 -8.76
CA GLU A 86 -15.48 -2.22 -8.39
C GLU A 86 -16.83 -2.95 -8.39
N PRO A 87 -17.21 -3.84 -9.33
CA PRO A 87 -16.48 -4.41 -10.48
C PRO A 87 -16.55 -3.56 -11.77
N SER A 88 -15.45 -3.56 -12.52
CA SER A 88 -15.41 -2.87 -13.82
C SER A 88 -16.07 -3.71 -14.92
N VAL A 89 -17.06 -3.14 -15.60
CA VAL A 89 -17.80 -3.74 -16.73
C VAL A 89 -17.82 -2.73 -17.88
N PHE A 90 -17.07 -2.96 -18.96
CA PHE A 90 -16.81 -1.94 -19.99
C PHE A 90 -18.07 -1.46 -20.72
N ASN A 91 -19.07 -2.33 -20.86
CA ASN A 91 -20.34 -2.02 -21.50
C ASN A 91 -21.49 -1.82 -20.50
N GLY A 92 -21.20 -1.76 -19.19
CA GLY A 92 -22.18 -1.52 -18.15
C GLY A 92 -22.38 -0.03 -17.85
N PRO A 93 -23.47 0.34 -17.15
CA PRO A 93 -23.68 1.72 -16.71
C PRO A 93 -22.52 2.18 -15.82
N GLU A 94 -22.00 3.38 -16.07
CA GLU A 94 -20.88 3.95 -15.29
C GLU A 94 -19.63 3.02 -15.24
N ILE A 95 -19.47 2.14 -16.23
CA ILE A 95 -18.41 1.12 -16.29
C ILE A 95 -18.48 0.13 -15.11
N THR A 96 -19.70 -0.18 -14.63
CA THR A 96 -19.96 -1.18 -13.58
C THR A 96 -21.22 -2.01 -13.89
N LEU A 97 -21.50 -3.01 -13.05
CA LEU A 97 -22.74 -3.79 -13.06
C LEU A 97 -24.01 -2.93 -12.92
N GLU A 98 -25.08 -3.38 -13.57
CA GLU A 98 -26.43 -2.88 -13.41
C GLU A 98 -26.93 -3.04 -11.98
N LYS A 99 -27.71 -2.05 -11.51
CA LYS A 99 -28.16 -1.99 -10.10
C LYS A 99 -29.08 -3.14 -9.69
N ASP A 100 -29.83 -3.69 -10.63
CA ASP A 100 -30.80 -4.78 -10.46
C ASP A 100 -30.23 -6.17 -10.80
N ALA A 101 -28.93 -6.27 -11.06
CA ALA A 101 -28.25 -7.57 -11.06
C ALA A 101 -28.40 -8.24 -9.68
N ILE A 102 -28.59 -9.55 -9.67
CA ILE A 102 -28.99 -10.29 -8.46
C ILE A 102 -27.81 -11.12 -7.95
N HIS A 103 -27.44 -10.85 -6.70
CA HIS A 103 -26.53 -11.63 -5.89
C HIS A 103 -27.26 -12.71 -5.10
N HIS A 104 -26.50 -13.65 -4.56
CA HIS A 104 -26.95 -14.73 -3.69
C HIS A 104 -27.86 -14.22 -2.57
N GLY A 105 -28.94 -14.96 -2.29
CA GLY A 105 -29.95 -14.52 -1.32
C GLY A 105 -30.94 -13.48 -1.86
N HIS A 106 -31.03 -13.30 -3.19
CA HIS A 106 -31.90 -12.32 -3.84
C HIS A 106 -31.61 -10.86 -3.46
N VAL A 107 -30.33 -10.55 -3.29
CA VAL A 107 -29.85 -9.20 -2.97
C VAL A 107 -29.53 -8.47 -4.27
N GLU A 108 -30.04 -7.25 -4.44
CA GLU A 108 -29.71 -6.45 -5.62
C GLU A 108 -28.28 -5.90 -5.52
N HIS A 109 -27.61 -5.76 -6.66
CA HIS A 109 -26.26 -5.19 -6.73
C HIS A 109 -26.17 -3.81 -6.08
N ARG A 110 -27.23 -3.00 -6.16
CA ARG A 110 -27.30 -1.68 -5.48
C ARG A 110 -27.04 -1.74 -3.97
N GLU A 111 -27.32 -2.88 -3.33
CA GLU A 111 -27.20 -3.05 -1.87
C GLU A 111 -25.77 -3.42 -1.47
N VAL A 112 -25.02 -4.05 -2.39
CA VAL A 112 -23.69 -4.64 -2.11
C VAL A 112 -22.57 -4.09 -2.98
N HIS A 113 -22.85 -3.14 -3.88
CA HIS A 113 -21.91 -2.58 -4.85
C HIS A 113 -20.56 -2.22 -4.21
N ASN A 114 -20.57 -1.34 -3.20
CA ASN A 114 -19.33 -0.86 -2.58
C ASN A 114 -18.55 -1.94 -1.79
N VAL A 115 -19.22 -3.02 -1.35
CA VAL A 115 -18.55 -4.11 -0.61
C VAL A 115 -18.05 -5.23 -1.54
N PHE A 116 -18.45 -5.23 -2.82
CA PHE A 116 -18.01 -6.23 -3.81
C PHE A 116 -16.48 -6.35 -3.88
N GLY A 117 -15.78 -5.22 -4.00
CA GLY A 117 -14.32 -5.20 -4.06
C GLY A 117 -13.66 -5.81 -2.81
N LEU A 118 -14.21 -5.53 -1.62
CA LEU A 118 -13.75 -6.13 -0.36
C LEU A 118 -14.03 -7.64 -0.31
N MET A 119 -15.19 -8.09 -0.76
CA MET A 119 -15.52 -9.53 -0.78
C MET A 119 -14.56 -10.31 -1.68
N PHE A 120 -14.26 -9.78 -2.88
CA PHE A 120 -13.27 -10.35 -3.79
C PHE A 120 -11.86 -10.37 -3.19
N HIS A 121 -11.44 -9.23 -2.62
CA HIS A 121 -10.11 -9.07 -2.04
C HIS A 121 -9.91 -10.03 -0.86
N ASN A 122 -10.94 -10.19 -0.03
CA ASN A 122 -10.96 -11.14 1.07
C ASN A 122 -10.87 -12.59 0.58
N ALA A 123 -11.70 -12.99 -0.40
CA ALA A 123 -11.67 -14.35 -0.95
C ALA A 123 -10.28 -14.70 -1.54
N THR A 124 -9.65 -13.78 -2.26
CA THR A 124 -8.28 -13.95 -2.77
C THR A 124 -7.26 -14.06 -1.64
N ASN A 125 -7.37 -13.22 -0.61
CA ASN A 125 -6.46 -13.25 0.54
C ASN A 125 -6.52 -14.56 1.33
N GLU A 126 -7.73 -15.07 1.56
CA GLU A 126 -7.96 -16.40 2.15
C GLU A 126 -7.30 -17.49 1.29
N GLY A 127 -7.49 -17.46 -0.03
CA GLY A 127 -6.84 -18.41 -0.94
C GLY A 127 -5.31 -18.38 -0.83
N VAL A 128 -4.72 -17.19 -0.87
CA VAL A 128 -3.25 -17.02 -0.73
C VAL A 128 -2.76 -17.41 0.66
N ARG A 129 -3.56 -17.20 1.71
CA ARG A 129 -3.23 -17.60 3.08
C ARG A 129 -3.15 -19.12 3.19
N TYR A 130 -4.12 -19.86 2.64
CA TYR A 130 -4.23 -21.31 2.83
C TYR A 130 -3.70 -22.17 1.69
N ARG A 131 -3.18 -21.61 0.60
CA ARG A 131 -2.65 -22.38 -0.55
C ARG A 131 -1.56 -23.42 -0.24
N GLN A 132 -0.94 -23.36 0.95
CA GLN A 132 0.05 -24.33 1.42
C GLN A 132 -0.59 -25.58 2.06
N VAL A 133 -1.87 -25.52 2.41
CA VAL A 133 -2.60 -26.64 2.99
C VAL A 133 -2.80 -27.73 1.92
N PRO A 134 -2.54 -29.01 2.22
CA PRO A 134 -2.81 -30.13 1.30
C PRO A 134 -4.31 -30.40 1.03
N GLN A 135 -4.65 -30.91 -0.15
CA GLN A 135 -6.04 -31.03 -0.66
C GLN A 135 -6.94 -31.95 0.16
N ASP A 136 -6.34 -32.91 0.85
CA ASP A 136 -7.03 -33.87 1.72
C ASP A 136 -7.55 -33.27 3.03
N GLN A 137 -7.24 -32.00 3.31
CA GLN A 137 -7.76 -31.24 4.46
C GLN A 137 -9.01 -30.44 4.09
N PRO A 138 -9.95 -30.24 5.04
CA PRO A 138 -11.23 -29.55 4.81
C PRO A 138 -11.07 -28.11 4.30
N SER A 139 -12.18 -27.55 3.80
CA SER A 139 -12.29 -26.20 3.22
C SER A 139 -11.41 -25.16 3.92
N LEU A 140 -10.63 -24.43 3.11
CA LEU A 140 -9.61 -23.47 3.53
C LEU A 140 -10.14 -22.41 4.53
N THR A 141 -11.42 -22.05 4.43
CA THR A 141 -12.05 -20.99 5.25
C THR A 141 -12.40 -21.40 6.69
N GLN A 142 -12.12 -22.64 7.09
CA GLN A 142 -12.43 -23.15 8.45
C GLN A 142 -11.19 -23.57 9.24
N LEU A 143 -9.99 -23.45 8.67
CA LEU A 143 -8.76 -23.89 9.32
C LEU A 143 -8.22 -22.79 10.25
N PRO A 144 -7.90 -23.12 11.52
CA PRO A 144 -7.26 -22.15 12.41
C PRO A 144 -5.90 -21.75 11.84
N ILE A 145 -5.54 -20.48 12.00
CA ILE A 145 -4.20 -19.99 11.64
C ILE A 145 -3.16 -20.74 12.47
N ASN A 146 -2.16 -21.32 11.80
CA ASN A 146 -1.01 -21.93 12.45
C ASN A 146 0.28 -21.11 12.23
N HIS A 147 1.32 -21.38 13.01
CA HIS A 147 2.55 -20.59 13.00
C HIS A 147 3.42 -20.75 11.75
N TYR A 148 3.24 -21.79 10.93
CA TYR A 148 3.98 -21.97 9.68
C TYR A 148 3.33 -21.27 8.49
N GLN A 149 2.07 -20.85 8.65
CA GLN A 149 1.30 -20.28 7.58
C GLN A 149 1.83 -18.91 7.18
N ARG A 150 1.98 -18.70 5.88
CA ARG A 150 2.53 -17.45 5.35
C ARG A 150 1.47 -16.35 5.30
N ARG A 151 1.87 -15.13 5.64
CA ARG A 151 1.02 -13.95 5.49
C ARG A 151 0.81 -13.63 4.01
N PRO A 152 -0.43 -13.38 3.58
CA PRO A 152 -0.73 -13.01 2.20
C PRO A 152 -0.28 -11.58 1.88
N PHE A 153 0.01 -11.34 0.60
CA PHE A 153 0.04 -10.01 0.01
C PHE A 153 -0.89 -10.03 -1.19
N VAL A 154 -1.92 -9.19 -1.14
CA VAL A 154 -2.90 -9.04 -2.22
C VAL A 154 -3.15 -7.55 -2.41
N LEU A 155 -2.76 -6.96 -3.53
CA LEU A 155 -3.09 -5.56 -3.80
C LEU A 155 -4.53 -5.45 -4.32
N SER A 156 -5.33 -4.46 -3.91
CA SER A 156 -6.70 -4.25 -4.42
C SER A 156 -6.94 -2.82 -4.89
N ARG A 157 -7.76 -2.64 -5.95
CA ARG A 157 -8.17 -1.32 -6.43
C ARG A 157 -9.36 -0.80 -5.64
N ALA A 158 -10.49 -1.50 -5.72
CA ALA A 158 -11.69 -1.17 -4.98
C ALA A 158 -11.56 -1.64 -3.52
N TYR A 159 -12.20 -0.91 -2.61
CA TYR A 159 -12.14 -1.19 -1.18
C TYR A 159 -13.34 -0.60 -0.44
N PHE A 160 -13.59 -1.13 0.76
CA PHE A 160 -14.59 -0.64 1.70
C PHE A 160 -14.05 -0.63 3.14
N ALA A 161 -14.84 -0.13 4.09
CA ALA A 161 -14.53 -0.21 5.52
C ALA A 161 -14.25 -1.67 5.93
N GLY A 162 -13.05 -1.94 6.46
CA GLY A 162 -12.60 -3.28 6.82
C GLY A 162 -11.50 -3.86 5.93
N THR A 163 -11.20 -3.23 4.78
CA THR A 163 -10.14 -3.69 3.85
C THR A 163 -8.76 -3.72 4.50
N GLN A 164 -8.51 -2.92 5.53
CA GLN A 164 -7.25 -2.93 6.29
C GLN A 164 -6.90 -4.28 6.93
N ARG A 165 -7.87 -5.19 7.10
CA ARG A 165 -7.62 -6.56 7.61
C ARG A 165 -6.91 -7.46 6.60
N VAL A 166 -6.96 -7.09 5.32
CA VAL A 166 -6.59 -7.95 4.20
C VAL A 166 -5.17 -7.64 3.76
N SER A 167 -4.94 -6.51 3.07
CA SER A 167 -3.61 -6.09 2.61
C SER A 167 -3.64 -4.66 2.03
N ALA A 168 -2.87 -4.39 0.97
CA ALA A 168 -2.66 -3.06 0.40
C ALA A 168 -3.74 -2.63 -0.62
N VAL A 169 -3.88 -1.32 -0.77
CA VAL A 169 -4.63 -0.67 -1.85
C VAL A 169 -3.78 0.39 -2.55
N TRP A 170 -4.20 0.86 -3.72
CA TRP A 170 -3.58 2.02 -4.37
C TRP A 170 -4.65 2.94 -4.96
N THR A 171 -4.26 4.19 -5.27
CA THR A 171 -5.18 5.24 -5.73
C THR A 171 -5.67 5.10 -7.17
N GLY A 172 -5.52 3.92 -7.80
CA GLY A 172 -5.90 3.69 -9.19
C GLY A 172 -5.03 4.41 -10.21
N ASP A 173 -5.60 4.60 -11.40
CA ASP A 173 -4.92 5.04 -12.61
C ASP A 173 -4.69 6.57 -12.62
N ASN A 174 -3.65 7.01 -11.92
CA ASN A 174 -3.23 8.42 -11.91
C ASN A 174 -2.50 8.84 -13.21
N LYS A 175 -2.21 10.14 -13.37
CA LYS A 175 -1.48 10.67 -14.54
C LYS A 175 -0.04 11.04 -14.18
N ALA A 176 0.84 10.99 -15.17
CA ALA A 176 2.21 11.46 -15.12
C ALA A 176 2.29 13.00 -15.21
N SER A 177 1.67 13.71 -14.25
CA SER A 177 1.77 15.16 -14.05
C SER A 177 2.08 15.55 -12.60
N TRP A 178 2.61 16.76 -12.42
CA TRP A 178 2.90 17.36 -11.11
C TRP A 178 1.67 17.45 -10.20
N ASP A 179 0.49 17.81 -10.72
CA ASP A 179 -0.74 17.88 -9.92
C ASP A 179 -1.15 16.52 -9.35
N HIS A 180 -0.92 15.42 -10.09
CA HIS A 180 -1.21 14.07 -9.59
C HIS A 180 -0.16 13.60 -8.56
N LEU A 181 1.08 14.08 -8.67
CA LEU A 181 2.09 13.90 -7.61
C LEU A 181 1.64 14.64 -6.34
N ALA A 182 1.24 15.91 -6.44
CA ALA A 182 0.72 16.69 -5.33
C ALA A 182 -0.51 16.04 -4.68
N ALA A 183 -1.51 15.66 -5.49
CA ALA A 183 -2.75 15.04 -5.02
C ALA A 183 -2.55 13.69 -4.33
N SER A 184 -1.44 12.98 -4.60
CA SER A 184 -1.17 11.69 -3.93
C SER A 184 -1.07 11.81 -2.42
N ILE A 185 -0.63 12.97 -1.90
CA ILE A 185 -0.42 13.20 -0.46
C ILE A 185 -1.76 13.26 0.29
N PRO A 186 -2.70 14.18 -0.03
CA PRO A 186 -4.01 14.21 0.62
C PRO A 186 -4.80 12.92 0.42
N MET A 187 -4.70 12.26 -0.74
CA MET A 187 -5.36 10.98 -0.99
C MET A 187 -4.86 9.88 -0.04
N ILE A 188 -3.54 9.78 0.16
CA ILE A 188 -2.98 8.82 1.11
C ILE A 188 -3.35 9.20 2.54
N LEU A 189 -3.23 10.48 2.93
CA LEU A 189 -3.53 10.95 4.28
C LEU A 189 -5.00 10.71 4.69
N SER A 190 -5.94 10.98 3.80
CA SER A 190 -7.36 10.73 4.04
C SER A 190 -7.66 9.24 4.25
N ASN A 191 -7.03 8.36 3.46
CA ASN A 191 -7.22 6.91 3.60
C ASN A 191 -6.54 6.34 4.87
N THR A 192 -5.34 6.82 5.21
CA THR A 192 -4.67 6.38 6.45
C THR A 192 -5.43 6.86 7.68
N LEU A 193 -6.03 8.06 7.65
CA LEU A 193 -6.93 8.53 8.70
C LEU A 193 -8.20 7.67 8.81
N ALA A 194 -8.73 7.18 7.69
CA ALA A 194 -9.86 6.25 7.63
C ALA A 194 -9.50 4.80 8.01
N GLY A 195 -8.24 4.52 8.40
CA GLY A 195 -7.79 3.19 8.83
C GLY A 195 -7.17 2.33 7.73
N LEU A 196 -7.14 2.79 6.47
CA LEU A 196 -6.44 2.11 5.37
C LEU A 196 -4.97 2.53 5.31
N HIS A 197 -4.18 1.95 6.22
CA HIS A 197 -2.78 2.35 6.41
C HIS A 197 -1.82 1.89 5.31
N PHE A 198 -2.17 0.83 4.58
CA PHE A 198 -1.31 0.25 3.54
C PHE A 198 -1.73 0.74 2.14
N ILE A 199 -1.54 2.04 1.89
CA ILE A 199 -1.93 2.70 0.63
C ILE A 199 -0.76 3.44 -0.02
N GLY A 200 -0.83 3.63 -1.33
CA GLY A 200 0.13 4.40 -2.12
C GLY A 200 -0.43 4.80 -3.48
N ALA A 201 0.34 5.57 -4.24
CA ALA A 201 0.03 5.95 -5.61
C ALA A 201 1.08 5.37 -6.58
N ASP A 202 0.73 5.24 -7.86
CA ASP A 202 1.69 4.78 -8.86
C ASP A 202 2.79 5.83 -9.10
N VAL A 203 4.01 5.45 -8.75
CA VAL A 203 5.21 6.27 -8.86
C VAL A 203 5.51 6.53 -10.34
N GLY A 204 5.53 7.80 -10.71
CA GLY A 204 5.70 8.28 -12.08
C GLY A 204 4.39 8.53 -12.83
N GLY A 205 3.23 8.23 -12.22
CA GLY A 205 1.92 8.31 -12.85
C GLY A 205 1.61 7.15 -13.78
N PHE A 206 0.40 6.61 -13.81
CA PHE A 206 0.03 5.48 -14.67
C PHE A 206 -0.06 5.90 -16.15
N PHE A 207 -0.87 6.92 -16.45
CA PHE A 207 -1.04 7.46 -17.80
C PHE A 207 0.00 8.52 -18.15
N GLY A 208 0.52 8.47 -19.38
CA GLY A 208 1.47 9.46 -19.90
C GLY A 208 2.93 9.15 -19.61
N ASN A 209 3.83 10.04 -20.04
CA ASN A 209 5.27 9.86 -19.91
C ASN A 209 5.83 10.99 -19.04
N PRO A 210 6.23 10.73 -17.78
CA PRO A 210 6.85 11.77 -16.96
C PRO A 210 8.22 12.11 -17.54
N ASP A 211 8.63 13.39 -17.43
CA ASP A 211 10.03 13.72 -17.62
C ASP A 211 10.91 13.17 -16.48
N ALA A 212 12.22 13.26 -16.64
CA ALA A 212 13.16 12.68 -15.68
C ALA A 212 13.15 13.40 -14.31
N GLU A 213 12.82 14.69 -14.27
CA GLU A 213 12.70 15.44 -13.02
C GLU A 213 11.47 14.97 -12.24
N LEU A 214 10.31 14.96 -12.90
CA LEU A 214 9.05 14.52 -12.35
C LEU A 214 9.12 13.07 -11.88
N LEU A 215 9.70 12.16 -12.67
CA LEU A 215 9.90 10.78 -12.23
C LEU A 215 10.79 10.71 -10.98
N THR A 216 11.88 11.49 -10.93
CA THR A 216 12.76 11.56 -9.77
C THR A 216 12.01 12.04 -8.52
N ARG A 217 11.23 13.12 -8.63
CA ARG A 217 10.42 13.64 -7.52
C ARG A 217 9.34 12.65 -7.06
N TRP A 218 8.78 11.86 -7.97
CA TRP A 218 7.87 10.77 -7.62
C TRP A 218 8.52 9.68 -6.77
N TYR A 219 9.75 9.26 -7.11
CA TYR A 219 10.50 8.30 -6.28
C TYR A 219 10.82 8.88 -4.90
N GLN A 220 11.11 10.18 -4.82
CA GLN A 220 11.35 10.87 -3.55
C GLN A 220 10.09 10.93 -2.68
N ALA A 221 8.94 11.27 -3.25
CA ALA A 221 7.66 11.26 -2.52
C ALA A 221 7.28 9.84 -2.06
N GLY A 222 7.36 8.85 -2.97
CA GLY A 222 7.03 7.46 -2.68
C GLY A 222 7.94 6.78 -1.64
N THR A 223 9.14 7.34 -1.39
CA THR A 223 10.08 6.85 -0.36
C THR A 223 9.41 6.77 1.02
N PHE A 224 8.58 7.75 1.36
CA PHE A 224 7.92 7.85 2.67
C PHE A 224 6.46 7.37 2.68
N GLN A 225 5.90 6.98 1.52
CA GLN A 225 4.52 6.49 1.43
C GLN A 225 4.41 5.00 1.83
N PRO A 226 3.31 4.56 2.48
CA PRO A 226 3.19 3.19 2.99
C PRO A 226 3.36 2.10 1.93
N PHE A 227 2.65 2.18 0.80
CA PHE A 227 2.83 1.31 -0.36
C PHE A 227 3.63 2.04 -1.46
N PHE A 228 4.69 1.38 -1.97
CA PHE A 228 5.65 2.01 -2.89
C PHE A 228 5.83 1.15 -4.14
N ARG A 229 5.14 1.51 -5.23
CA ARG A 229 5.13 0.80 -6.52
C ARG A 229 5.30 1.80 -7.67
N ALA A 230 6.20 1.51 -8.60
CA ALA A 230 6.20 2.15 -9.92
C ALA A 230 5.38 1.30 -10.89
N HIS A 231 4.45 1.93 -11.61
CA HIS A 231 3.57 1.27 -12.56
C HIS A 231 3.24 2.20 -13.73
N ALA A 232 2.82 1.60 -14.85
CA ALA A 232 2.74 2.29 -16.12
C ALA A 232 1.71 1.68 -17.07
N HIS A 233 0.95 2.54 -17.75
CA HIS A 233 0.04 2.15 -18.82
C HIS A 233 0.78 1.56 -20.02
N ILE A 234 0.09 0.70 -20.79
CA ILE A 234 0.66 -0.06 -21.91
C ILE A 234 1.27 0.84 -23.00
N ASP A 235 0.70 2.01 -23.25
CA ASP A 235 1.16 2.95 -24.29
C ASP A 235 2.33 3.86 -23.86
N THR A 236 2.86 3.66 -22.65
CA THR A 236 3.96 4.49 -22.13
C THR A 236 5.32 3.95 -22.57
N ARG A 237 6.32 4.83 -22.59
CA ARG A 237 7.72 4.43 -22.76
C ARG A 237 8.16 3.63 -21.54
N ARG A 238 9.11 2.72 -21.75
CA ARG A 238 9.83 2.04 -20.67
C ARG A 238 10.51 3.08 -19.78
N ARG A 239 10.35 2.93 -18.47
CA ARG A 239 10.85 3.88 -17.46
C ARG A 239 11.31 3.19 -16.19
N GLU A 240 11.87 1.98 -16.32
CA GLU A 240 12.69 1.41 -15.27
C GLU A 240 13.79 2.41 -14.87
N PRO A 241 14.09 2.59 -13.57
CA PRO A 241 14.91 3.71 -13.09
C PRO A 241 16.25 3.93 -13.80
N TRP A 242 16.91 2.85 -14.23
CA TRP A 242 18.20 2.91 -14.90
C TRP A 242 18.14 3.51 -16.31
N LEU A 243 16.95 3.62 -16.91
CA LEU A 243 16.74 4.23 -18.22
C LEU A 243 16.80 5.76 -18.20
N MET A 244 16.69 6.39 -17.01
CA MET A 244 16.72 7.86 -16.90
C MET A 244 18.13 8.45 -17.04
N GLY A 245 19.18 7.63 -16.93
CA GLY A 245 20.57 8.12 -16.95
C GLY A 245 20.93 8.97 -15.72
N GLU A 246 22.17 9.44 -15.68
CA GLU A 246 22.63 10.37 -14.64
C GLU A 246 22.23 11.82 -15.00
N PRO A 247 21.96 12.70 -14.02
CA PRO A 247 22.09 12.47 -12.56
C PRO A 247 20.86 11.82 -11.90
N TYR A 248 19.76 11.65 -12.64
CA TYR A 248 18.46 11.18 -12.13
C TYR A 248 18.55 9.78 -11.50
N LEU A 249 19.28 8.87 -12.13
CA LEU A 249 19.50 7.51 -11.63
C LEU A 249 20.11 7.52 -10.22
N SER A 250 21.10 8.39 -9.97
CA SER A 250 21.69 8.50 -8.63
C SER A 250 20.72 9.02 -7.58
N HIS A 251 19.85 9.96 -7.94
CA HIS A 251 18.84 10.51 -7.04
C HIS A 251 17.73 9.49 -6.74
N ILE A 252 17.23 8.79 -7.75
CA ILE A 252 16.26 7.70 -7.59
C ILE A 252 16.86 6.57 -6.74
N ARG A 253 18.13 6.21 -6.99
CA ARG A 253 18.84 5.20 -6.18
C ARG A 253 18.97 5.63 -4.72
N ALA A 254 19.26 6.91 -4.44
CA ALA A 254 19.32 7.44 -3.09
C ALA A 254 17.97 7.34 -2.38
N ALA A 255 16.88 7.75 -3.05
CA ALA A 255 15.51 7.64 -2.53
C ALA A 255 15.15 6.18 -2.17
N ILE A 256 15.41 5.23 -3.08
CA ILE A 256 15.18 3.79 -2.83
C ILE A 256 16.05 3.29 -1.66
N ARG A 257 17.30 3.72 -1.55
CA ARG A 257 18.18 3.34 -0.43
C ARG A 257 17.65 3.85 0.91
N THR A 258 17.19 5.11 0.96
CA THR A 258 16.55 5.68 2.15
C THR A 258 15.34 4.85 2.60
N ARG A 259 14.46 4.47 1.66
CA ARG A 259 13.34 3.56 1.95
C ARG A 259 13.84 2.23 2.56
N TYR A 260 14.88 1.65 1.99
CA TYR A 260 15.44 0.38 2.48
C TYR A 260 16.04 0.52 3.90
N TYR A 261 16.75 1.61 4.18
CA TYR A 261 17.30 1.88 5.51
C TYR A 261 16.21 2.03 6.56
N LEU A 262 15.07 2.64 6.19
CA LEU A 262 13.92 2.85 7.07
C LEU A 262 13.00 1.63 7.21
N LEU A 263 13.28 0.49 6.57
CA LEU A 263 12.40 -0.70 6.67
C LEU A 263 12.12 -1.15 8.11
N PRO A 264 13.09 -1.18 9.06
CA PRO A 264 12.77 -1.54 10.45
C PRO A 264 11.78 -0.56 11.11
N TYR A 265 11.92 0.74 10.83
CA TYR A 265 11.00 1.75 11.34
C TYR A 265 9.61 1.59 10.73
N ILE A 266 9.52 1.51 9.40
CA ILE A 266 8.25 1.33 8.68
C ILE A 266 7.55 0.03 9.13
N TYR A 267 8.30 -1.05 9.30
CA TYR A 267 7.74 -2.33 9.77
C TYR A 267 7.19 -2.21 11.20
N THR A 268 7.87 -1.48 12.07
CA THR A 268 7.39 -1.15 13.42
C THR A 268 6.12 -0.30 13.39
N LEU A 269 6.00 0.64 12.44
CA LEU A 269 4.77 1.41 12.25
C LEU A 269 3.61 0.54 11.80
N PHE A 270 3.84 -0.42 10.89
CA PHE A 270 2.82 -1.38 10.47
C PHE A 270 2.40 -2.32 11.62
N HIS A 271 3.32 -2.71 12.50
CA HIS A 271 2.97 -3.41 13.73
C HIS A 271 2.08 -2.52 14.62
N GLY A 272 2.43 -1.24 14.81
CA GLY A 272 1.59 -0.26 15.51
C GLY A 272 0.19 -0.09 14.89
N ALA A 273 0.10 -0.09 13.56
CA ALA A 273 -1.17 -0.09 12.84
C ALA A 273 -1.99 -1.37 13.14
N TYR A 274 -1.34 -2.53 13.19
CA TYR A 274 -1.99 -3.80 13.53
C TYR A 274 -2.52 -3.85 14.97
N ILE A 275 -1.74 -3.45 15.97
CA ILE A 275 -2.14 -3.58 17.38
C ILE A 275 -2.95 -2.39 17.93
N ARG A 276 -2.79 -1.19 17.36
CA ARG A 276 -3.34 0.07 17.91
C ARG A 276 -4.07 0.92 16.87
N ASN A 277 -4.19 0.46 15.63
CA ASN A 277 -4.76 1.24 14.53
C ASN A 277 -4.10 2.62 14.33
N SER A 278 -2.82 2.76 14.71
CA SER A 278 -2.08 4.00 14.56
C SER A 278 -1.67 4.19 13.08
N PRO A 279 -1.92 5.35 12.45
CA PRO A 279 -1.58 5.53 11.05
C PRO A 279 -0.07 5.47 10.80
N VAL A 280 0.31 4.80 9.71
CA VAL A 280 1.72 4.71 9.28
C VAL A 280 2.20 6.07 8.78
N MET A 281 1.42 6.68 7.88
CA MET A 281 1.60 8.06 7.43
C MET A 281 0.46 8.91 8.00
N ARG A 282 0.81 10.03 8.64
CA ARG A 282 -0.09 10.81 9.50
C ARG A 282 -0.18 12.25 9.00
N PRO A 283 -1.39 12.84 8.97
CA PRO A 283 -1.52 14.27 8.76
C PRO A 283 -0.94 15.01 9.97
N MET A 284 -0.48 16.24 9.76
CA MET A 284 0.21 17.01 10.81
C MET A 284 -0.64 17.16 12.07
N PHE A 285 -1.94 17.42 11.94
CA PHE A 285 -2.84 17.56 13.09
C PHE A 285 -2.97 16.31 13.96
N TYR A 286 -2.61 15.11 13.45
CA TYR A 286 -2.63 13.89 14.25
C TYR A 286 -1.54 13.93 15.34
N GLU A 287 -0.39 14.50 15.03
CA GLU A 287 0.76 14.61 15.95
C GLU A 287 0.75 15.89 16.78
N PHE A 288 0.05 16.92 16.29
CA PHE A 288 0.04 18.27 16.85
C PHE A 288 -1.40 18.83 16.93
N PRO A 289 -2.34 18.17 17.63
CA PRO A 289 -3.77 18.43 17.51
C PRO A 289 -4.22 19.81 18.04
N LEU A 290 -3.38 20.50 18.79
CA LEU A 290 -3.69 21.81 19.40
C LEU A 290 -3.28 22.99 18.52
N ASP A 291 -2.61 22.75 17.39
CA ASP A 291 -2.15 23.79 16.49
C ASP A 291 -3.21 24.05 15.38
N PRO A 292 -3.91 25.20 15.38
CA PRO A 292 -4.94 25.47 14.38
C PRO A 292 -4.36 25.71 12.98
N ALA A 293 -3.07 26.06 12.85
CA ALA A 293 -2.46 26.41 11.57
C ALA A 293 -2.25 25.20 10.65
N ILE A 294 -2.34 23.98 11.19
CA ILE A 294 -2.07 22.74 10.45
C ILE A 294 -3.32 21.87 10.22
N LEU A 295 -4.50 22.33 10.64
CA LEU A 295 -5.74 21.57 10.49
C LEU A 295 -6.10 21.30 9.02
N ALA A 296 -5.85 22.28 8.15
CA ALA A 296 -6.11 22.19 6.71
C ALA A 296 -4.87 21.78 5.89
N MET A 297 -3.77 21.42 6.56
CA MET A 297 -2.49 21.13 5.90
C MET A 297 -2.48 19.70 5.35
N ASP A 298 -2.17 19.58 4.07
CA ASP A 298 -2.15 18.30 3.35
C ASP A 298 -0.97 18.14 2.37
N ASP A 299 -0.04 19.10 2.36
CA ASP A 299 1.15 19.12 1.49
C ASP A 299 2.44 18.63 2.17
N GLN A 300 2.37 18.32 3.47
CA GLN A 300 3.42 17.68 4.26
C GLN A 300 2.81 16.67 5.24
N ALA A 301 3.60 15.67 5.62
CA ALA A 301 3.12 14.56 6.42
C ALA A 301 4.19 14.04 7.38
N MET A 302 3.72 13.34 8.41
CA MET A 302 4.56 12.60 9.33
C MET A 302 4.57 11.12 8.93
N LEU A 303 5.74 10.49 8.84
CA LEU A 303 5.89 9.04 8.85
C LEU A 303 6.10 8.61 10.30
N GLY A 304 5.08 7.98 10.88
CA GLY A 304 5.00 7.77 12.32
C GLY A 304 5.06 9.09 13.11
N SER A 305 5.63 9.07 14.31
CA SER A 305 5.84 10.26 15.13
C SER A 305 7.18 10.96 14.89
N ALA A 306 8.10 10.33 14.14
CA ALA A 306 9.51 10.67 14.18
C ALA A 306 10.02 11.43 12.95
N ILE A 307 9.43 11.24 11.77
CA ILE A 307 9.93 11.83 10.52
C ILE A 307 8.85 12.68 9.89
N LEU A 308 9.11 13.97 9.72
CA LEU A 308 8.31 14.85 8.87
C LEU A 308 8.90 14.85 7.47
N TYR A 309 8.08 14.82 6.43
CA TYR A 309 8.55 15.05 5.07
C TYR A 309 7.59 15.95 4.28
N LYS A 310 8.16 16.73 3.36
CA LYS A 310 7.44 17.58 2.42
C LYS A 310 7.98 17.32 1.01
N PRO A 311 7.30 16.54 0.16
CA PRO A 311 7.77 16.27 -1.19
C PRO A 311 7.74 17.54 -2.04
N ILE A 312 8.64 17.61 -3.02
CA ILE A 312 8.62 18.66 -4.04
C ILE A 312 7.68 18.23 -5.16
N VAL A 313 6.68 19.06 -5.44
CA VAL A 313 5.57 18.73 -6.32
C VAL A 313 5.38 19.75 -7.45
N GLU A 314 6.38 20.60 -7.68
CA GLU A 314 6.43 21.56 -8.78
C GLU A 314 7.76 21.45 -9.55
N ALA A 315 7.70 21.69 -10.86
CA ALA A 315 8.87 21.62 -11.75
C ALA A 315 9.89 22.71 -11.46
N GLY A 316 11.19 22.38 -11.50
CA GLY A 316 12.28 23.32 -11.32
C GLY A 316 12.46 23.85 -9.90
N GLN A 317 11.64 23.39 -8.94
CA GLN A 317 11.68 23.87 -7.57
C GLN A 317 12.94 23.36 -6.84
N THR A 318 13.74 24.30 -6.32
CA THR A 318 14.99 24.03 -5.59
C THR A 318 14.95 24.42 -4.12
N THR A 319 13.83 24.96 -3.65
CA THR A 319 13.57 25.33 -2.24
C THR A 319 12.10 25.12 -1.93
N THR A 320 11.76 24.80 -0.68
CA THR A 320 10.36 24.75 -0.23
C THR A 320 10.22 25.32 1.16
N THR A 321 9.03 25.85 1.47
CA THR A 321 8.67 26.27 2.82
C THR A 321 7.98 25.10 3.54
N VAL A 322 8.51 24.72 4.70
CA VAL A 322 8.02 23.63 5.54
C VAL A 322 7.51 24.23 6.85
N TYR A 323 6.38 23.73 7.35
CA TYR A 323 5.91 24.07 8.68
C TYR A 323 6.50 23.09 9.70
N LEU A 324 7.32 23.61 10.63
CA LEU A 324 7.95 22.85 11.69
C LEU A 324 7.35 23.29 13.04
N PRO A 325 6.46 22.49 13.66
CA PRO A 325 5.83 22.83 14.93
C PRO A 325 6.84 23.23 16.00
N PRO A 326 6.67 24.41 16.64
CA PRO A 326 7.69 25.03 17.49
C PRO A 326 7.80 24.38 18.87
N GLU A 327 6.87 23.50 19.23
CA GLU A 327 6.91 22.68 20.45
C GLU A 327 7.97 21.57 20.39
N ALA A 328 8.43 21.20 19.19
CA ALA A 328 9.46 20.18 19.00
C ALA A 328 10.80 20.79 18.55
N SER A 329 11.88 20.04 18.74
CA SER A 329 13.16 20.25 18.04
C SER A 329 13.13 19.49 16.73
N TRP A 330 13.74 20.05 15.68
CA TRP A 330 13.78 19.45 14.35
C TRP A 330 15.20 19.39 13.82
N PHE A 331 15.54 18.29 13.15
CA PHE A 331 16.85 18.07 12.54
C PHE A 331 16.66 17.67 11.09
N ASN A 332 17.55 18.10 10.19
CA ASN A 332 17.55 17.59 8.83
C ASN A 332 17.80 16.08 8.83
N TYR A 333 16.98 15.29 8.14
CA TYR A 333 17.12 13.82 8.15
C TYR A 333 18.46 13.33 7.57
N PHE A 334 19.02 14.03 6.59
CA PHE A 334 20.20 13.59 5.86
C PHE A 334 21.51 14.15 6.43
N THR A 335 21.52 15.43 6.85
CA THR A 335 22.71 16.07 7.43
C THR A 335 22.78 15.94 8.95
N HIS A 336 21.66 15.61 9.59
CA HIS A 336 21.46 15.61 11.04
C HIS A 336 21.67 16.98 11.70
N GLU A 337 21.79 18.05 10.92
CA GLU A 337 21.95 19.41 11.46
C GLU A 337 20.62 19.89 12.05
N PRO A 338 20.65 20.57 13.19
CA PRO A 338 19.45 21.17 13.77
C PRO A 338 18.88 22.24 12.84
N ILE A 339 17.55 22.27 12.69
CA ILE A 339 16.85 23.34 12.02
C ILE A 339 16.45 24.38 13.06
N HIS A 340 17.07 25.55 12.97
CA HIS A 340 16.74 26.68 13.83
C HIS A 340 15.56 27.46 13.23
N THR A 341 14.42 27.44 13.89
CA THR A 341 13.35 28.41 13.63
C THR A 341 13.82 29.77 14.16
N GLU A 342 14.31 30.66 13.31
CA GLU A 342 14.86 31.95 13.74
C GLU A 342 13.84 32.75 14.57
N GLY A 343 14.29 33.27 15.71
CA GLY A 343 13.48 33.96 16.72
C GLY A 343 12.64 35.10 16.16
N GLY A 344 11.38 34.81 15.85
CA GLY A 344 10.36 35.78 15.42
C GLY A 344 9.72 35.53 14.06
N LYS A 345 10.21 34.60 13.23
CA LYS A 345 9.67 34.31 11.88
C LYS A 345 8.56 33.25 11.82
N GLY A 346 8.11 32.79 12.98
CA GLY A 346 7.09 31.74 13.09
C GLY A 346 7.62 30.34 12.70
N PRO A 347 6.74 29.33 12.69
CA PRO A 347 7.09 27.93 12.47
C PRO A 347 7.37 27.57 11.00
N GLN A 348 7.25 28.51 10.07
CA GLN A 348 7.54 28.27 8.65
C GLN A 348 9.02 28.51 8.34
N VAL A 349 9.68 27.49 7.77
CA VAL A 349 11.10 27.52 7.44
C VAL A 349 11.29 27.19 5.97
N THR A 350 11.95 28.09 5.23
CA THR A 350 12.37 27.82 3.85
C THR A 350 13.67 27.02 3.86
N VAL A 351 13.65 25.86 3.21
CA VAL A 351 14.80 24.94 3.14
C VAL A 351 15.23 24.72 1.70
N ALA A 352 16.52 24.41 1.52
CA ALA A 352 17.03 23.94 0.24
C ALA A 352 16.42 22.58 -0.10
N ALA A 353 15.95 22.45 -1.34
CA ALA A 353 15.35 21.25 -1.89
C ALA A 353 15.80 20.99 -3.35
N PRO A 354 17.11 21.06 -3.69
CA PRO A 354 17.58 20.69 -5.01
C PRO A 354 17.20 19.25 -5.38
N LEU A 355 17.29 18.90 -6.66
CA LEU A 355 16.83 17.60 -7.18
C LEU A 355 17.46 16.38 -6.46
N HIS A 356 18.66 16.53 -5.89
CA HIS A 356 19.37 15.45 -5.22
C HIS A 356 18.97 15.21 -3.75
N THR A 357 18.07 16.02 -3.20
CA THR A 357 17.62 15.91 -1.80
C THR A 357 16.11 15.84 -1.66
N ILE A 358 15.64 15.33 -0.52
CA ILE A 358 14.23 15.27 -0.13
C ILE A 358 14.07 16.13 1.12
N PRO A 359 13.13 17.08 1.19
CA PRO A 359 12.83 17.78 2.43
C PRO A 359 12.25 16.80 3.46
N ALA A 360 13.09 16.32 4.37
CA ALA A 360 12.73 15.39 5.44
C ALA A 360 13.46 15.77 6.73
N PHE A 361 12.76 15.64 7.86
CA PHE A 361 13.19 16.14 9.15
C PHE A 361 12.88 15.14 10.25
N ILE A 362 13.79 15.02 11.21
CA ILE A 362 13.63 14.19 12.39
C ILE A 362 13.09 15.06 13.51
N ARG A 363 12.01 14.62 14.15
CA ARG A 363 11.47 15.21 15.37
C ARG A 363 12.31 14.75 16.56
N GLY A 364 12.87 15.69 17.33
CA GLY A 364 13.53 15.42 18.61
C GLY A 364 12.59 14.67 19.56
N GLY A 365 13.16 13.86 20.45
CA GLY A 365 12.43 12.96 21.34
C GLY A 365 12.20 11.57 20.74
N ASN A 366 12.71 11.27 19.54
CA ASN A 366 12.48 10.00 18.86
C ASN A 366 13.77 9.20 18.63
N ILE A 367 13.67 7.87 18.77
CA ILE A 367 14.70 6.91 18.36
C ILE A 367 14.21 6.14 17.14
N ILE A 368 14.93 6.23 16.02
CA ILE A 368 14.56 5.61 14.75
C ILE A 368 15.47 4.41 14.45
N PRO A 369 14.94 3.18 14.37
CA PRO A 369 15.71 2.01 13.95
C PRO A 369 15.94 1.97 12.45
N GLN A 370 17.16 1.69 12.04
CA GLN A 370 17.57 1.62 10.64
C GLN A 370 18.44 0.40 10.36
N ARG A 371 18.44 -0.08 9.11
CA ARG A 371 19.41 -1.06 8.62
C ARG A 371 20.30 -0.42 7.57
N MET A 372 21.46 0.10 7.99
CA MET A 372 22.34 0.91 7.14
C MET A 372 23.16 0.11 6.11
N ARG A 373 23.12 -1.23 6.18
CA ARG A 373 23.77 -2.09 5.20
C ARG A 373 22.91 -2.22 3.95
N HIS A 374 23.36 -1.61 2.85
CA HIS A 374 22.68 -1.71 1.57
C HIS A 374 22.68 -3.15 1.03
N ARG A 375 21.50 -3.66 0.67
CA ARG A 375 21.28 -4.94 0.00
C ARG A 375 20.30 -4.78 -1.16
N ARG A 376 20.22 -5.79 -2.02
CA ARG A 376 19.35 -5.81 -3.21
C ARG A 376 17.86 -6.09 -2.96
N SER A 377 17.49 -6.49 -1.74
CA SER A 377 16.11 -6.81 -1.33
C SER A 377 15.99 -6.87 0.20
N SER A 378 14.82 -6.58 0.76
CA SER A 378 14.54 -6.65 2.20
C SER A 378 14.88 -8.01 2.84
N THR A 379 14.61 -9.13 2.15
CA THR A 379 14.95 -10.48 2.62
C THR A 379 16.44 -10.66 2.96
N LEU A 380 17.33 -9.96 2.24
CA LEU A 380 18.78 -10.03 2.47
C LEU A 380 19.25 -9.07 3.58
N MET A 381 18.36 -8.20 4.06
CA MET A 381 18.60 -7.29 5.18
C MET A 381 18.09 -7.85 6.49
N ARG A 382 17.27 -8.91 6.49
CA ARG A 382 16.59 -9.46 7.68
C ARG A 382 17.53 -9.70 8.88
N TYR A 383 18.75 -10.14 8.63
CA TYR A 383 19.75 -10.41 9.67
C TYR A 383 20.88 -9.38 9.73
N ASP A 384 20.76 -8.26 9.01
CA ASP A 384 21.71 -7.15 9.16
C ASP A 384 21.44 -6.41 10.49
N PRO A 385 22.51 -5.87 11.13
CA PRO A 385 22.40 -5.17 12.40
C PRO A 385 21.56 -3.89 12.28
N LEU A 386 20.95 -3.52 13.39
CA LEU A 386 20.25 -2.26 13.54
C LEU A 386 21.23 -1.13 13.89
N THR A 387 21.01 0.03 13.29
CA THR A 387 21.55 1.33 13.71
C THR A 387 20.40 2.11 14.35
N LEU A 388 20.61 2.63 15.56
CA LEU A 388 19.62 3.47 16.24
C LEU A 388 20.01 4.93 16.06
N LEU A 389 19.16 5.70 15.36
CA LEU A 389 19.31 7.14 15.24
C LEU A 389 18.54 7.80 16.39
N VAL A 390 19.28 8.35 17.35
CA VAL A 390 18.74 8.98 18.56
C VAL A 390 18.71 10.49 18.39
N ALA A 391 17.52 11.07 18.21
CA ALA A 391 17.34 12.51 18.12
C ALA A 391 16.78 13.04 19.45
N LEU A 392 17.61 13.74 20.20
CA LEU A 392 17.24 14.27 21.52
C LEU A 392 16.28 15.45 21.40
N ASP A 393 15.33 15.55 22.32
CA ASP A 393 14.49 16.74 22.50
C ASP A 393 15.20 17.82 23.34
N ARG A 394 14.46 18.86 23.74
CA ARG A 394 15.00 19.97 24.56
C ARG A 394 15.32 19.55 26.00
N SER A 395 14.78 18.43 26.46
CA SER A 395 15.05 17.83 27.75
C SER A 395 16.20 16.81 27.70
N SER A 396 16.84 16.65 26.53
CA SER A 396 17.85 15.62 26.27
C SER A 396 17.31 14.19 26.36
N GLU A 397 16.01 14.01 26.12
CA GLU A 397 15.34 12.71 26.15
C GLU A 397 15.01 12.23 24.72
N ALA A 398 14.89 10.91 24.56
CA ALA A 398 14.35 10.30 23.36
C ALA A 398 13.76 8.91 23.63
N ARG A 399 12.71 8.55 22.90
CA ARG A 399 12.10 7.20 22.96
C ARG A 399 11.81 6.66 21.57
N GLY A 400 11.91 5.34 21.42
CA GLY A 400 11.49 4.67 20.20
C GLY A 400 11.22 3.19 20.42
N GLU A 401 10.64 2.56 19.42
CA GLU A 401 10.30 1.14 19.45
C GLU A 401 10.89 0.44 18.22
N VAL A 402 11.13 -0.86 18.37
CA VAL A 402 11.50 -1.76 17.27
C VAL A 402 10.70 -3.04 17.40
N TYR A 403 9.98 -3.38 16.34
CA TYR A 403 9.31 -4.67 16.19
C TYR A 403 10.01 -5.52 15.12
N LEU A 404 10.30 -6.78 15.43
CA LEU A 404 10.90 -7.77 14.55
C LEU A 404 10.17 -9.12 14.70
N ASP A 405 10.00 -9.82 13.59
CA ASP A 405 9.59 -11.21 13.53
C ASP A 405 10.28 -11.88 12.32
N ASP A 406 9.79 -13.02 11.86
CA ASP A 406 10.34 -13.68 10.66
C ASP A 406 9.96 -13.00 9.33
N GLU A 407 9.24 -11.87 9.37
CA GLU A 407 8.76 -11.08 8.24
C GLU A 407 7.90 -11.86 7.21
N GLU A 408 7.41 -13.06 7.55
CA GLU A 408 6.82 -13.98 6.58
C GLU A 408 5.58 -14.75 7.06
N THR A 409 5.56 -15.22 8.31
CA THR A 409 4.54 -16.15 8.80
C THR A 409 3.66 -15.54 9.88
N TYR A 410 2.67 -16.30 10.34
CA TYR A 410 1.89 -15.98 11.53
C TYR A 410 2.57 -16.38 12.86
N ALA A 411 3.83 -16.85 12.87
CA ALA A 411 4.52 -17.24 14.10
C ALA A 411 4.56 -16.14 15.18
N PHE A 412 4.50 -14.87 14.78
CA PHE A 412 4.41 -13.74 15.72
C PHE A 412 3.18 -13.80 16.63
N THR A 413 2.04 -14.33 16.16
CA THR A 413 0.83 -14.52 16.98
C THR A 413 1.01 -15.60 18.05
N PHE A 414 2.08 -16.38 17.96
CA PHE A 414 2.49 -17.41 18.91
C PHE A 414 3.72 -16.96 19.74
N GLY A 415 4.05 -15.66 19.71
CA GLY A 415 5.14 -15.09 20.50
C GLY A 415 6.52 -15.15 19.84
N HIS A 416 6.64 -15.59 18.59
CA HIS A 416 7.91 -15.60 17.86
C HIS A 416 8.23 -14.21 17.28
N GLN A 417 8.45 -13.25 18.17
CA GLN A 417 8.66 -11.85 17.85
C GLN A 417 9.56 -11.18 18.89
N VAL A 418 10.15 -10.05 18.52
CA VAL A 418 10.88 -9.16 19.42
C VAL A 418 10.25 -7.78 19.31
N HIS A 419 9.78 -7.24 20.43
CA HIS A 419 9.32 -5.86 20.53
C HIS A 419 10.12 -5.16 21.62
N GLN A 420 11.05 -4.31 21.22
CA GLN A 420 11.96 -3.60 22.12
C GLN A 420 11.56 -2.13 22.19
N THR A 421 11.53 -1.56 23.39
CA THR A 421 11.50 -0.11 23.60
C THR A 421 12.91 0.37 23.93
N TYR A 422 13.32 1.47 23.31
CA TYR A 422 14.55 2.20 23.63
C TYR A 422 14.17 3.54 24.26
N GLN A 423 14.88 3.91 25.31
CA GLN A 423 14.74 5.19 25.98
C GLN A 423 16.14 5.75 26.27
N TYR A 424 16.29 7.04 26.04
CA TYR A 424 17.43 7.86 26.43
C TYR A 424 16.89 8.95 27.35
N SER A 425 17.51 9.11 28.51
CA SER A 425 17.12 10.07 29.56
C SER A 425 18.33 10.52 30.35
#